data_AF-A0AAD8Y2B8-F1
#
_entry.id   AF-A0AAD8Y2B8-F1
#
_cell.length_a   1.000
_cell.length_b   1.000
_cell.length_c   1.000
_cell.angle_alpha   90.00
_cell.angle_beta   90.00
_cell.angle_gamma   90.00
#
_symmetry.space_group_name_H-M   'P 1'
#
loop_
_entity.id
_entity.type
_entity.pdbx_description
1 polymer ?
#
loop_
_entity_poly.entity_id
_entity_poly.type
_entity_poly.pdbx_seq_one_letter_code
_entity_poly.pdbx_strand_id
1 'polypeptide(L)'
;MHYDGCDTWQAMLTRQDEYEGGGTYFRSLRKTIRLKQGQVLVHPGELYHKGIDITYGVRCLLVCFTDGMDPKILDDSRQEDDDPKYETNVLVCG
;
A
#
# COMPACT_ATOMS: atom_id res chain seq x y z
N MET A 1 -1.96 -1.60 -10.21
CA MET A 1 -1.70 -2.47 -9.03
C MET A 1 -0.50 -3.34 -9.29
N HIS A 2 0.06 -4.05 -8.30
CA HIS A 2 1.18 -4.99 -8.47
C HIS A 2 1.27 -6.01 -7.32
N TYR A 3 2.22 -6.95 -7.45
CA TYR A 3 2.72 -7.84 -6.41
C TYR A 3 4.17 -7.47 -6.08
N ASP A 4 4.58 -7.59 -4.81
CA ASP A 4 5.98 -7.36 -4.42
C ASP A 4 6.83 -8.63 -4.58
N GLY A 5 6.21 -9.81 -4.57
CA GLY A 5 6.88 -11.10 -4.70
C GLY A 5 7.67 -11.54 -3.47
N CYS A 6 7.62 -10.76 -2.38
CA CYS A 6 8.31 -10.99 -1.10
C CYS A 6 7.49 -10.48 0.09
N ASP A 7 7.76 -10.98 1.30
CA ASP A 7 7.18 -10.37 2.50
C ASP A 7 7.66 -8.90 2.63
N THR A 8 6.71 -7.99 2.65
CA THR A 8 6.95 -6.55 2.68
C THR A 8 6.47 -5.98 4.00
N TRP A 9 7.25 -5.06 4.55
CA TRP A 9 6.76 -4.16 5.59
C TRP A 9 6.99 -2.71 5.22
N GLN A 10 6.04 -1.87 5.59
CA GLN A 10 6.10 -0.43 5.40
C GLN A 10 5.76 0.30 6.69
N ALA A 11 6.57 1.29 7.06
CA ALA A 11 6.38 2.15 8.23
C ALA A 11 5.97 3.57 7.80
N MET A 12 4.95 4.12 8.47
CA MET A 12 4.46 5.47 8.22
C MET A 12 5.33 6.51 8.93
N LEU A 13 5.99 7.40 8.16
CA LEU A 13 6.92 8.40 8.70
C LEU A 13 6.31 9.80 8.85
N THR A 14 5.37 10.16 7.99
CA THR A 14 4.66 11.45 8.04
C THR A 14 3.43 11.38 8.95
N ARG A 15 3.14 12.47 9.67
CA ARG A 15 1.87 12.64 10.40
C ARG A 15 0.68 12.77 9.45
N GLN A 16 -0.48 12.34 9.91
CA GLN A 16 -1.70 12.28 9.09
C GLN A 16 -2.27 13.67 8.76
N ASP A 17 -1.95 14.70 9.54
CA ASP A 17 -2.36 16.09 9.32
C ASP A 17 -1.45 16.85 8.34
N GLU A 18 -0.38 16.23 7.84
CA GLU A 18 0.55 16.84 6.87
C GLU A 18 0.25 16.46 5.40
N TYR A 19 -0.71 15.56 5.16
CA TYR A 19 -1.09 15.15 3.80
C TYR A 19 -2.57 14.75 3.71
N GLU A 20 -3.13 14.80 2.50
CA GLU A 20 -4.48 14.32 2.21
C GLU A 20 -4.46 13.18 1.17
N GLY A 21 -5.51 12.34 1.19
CA GLY A 21 -5.57 11.15 0.34
C GLY A 21 -4.62 10.05 0.80
N GLY A 22 -4.13 9.25 -0.14
CA GLY A 22 -3.14 8.22 0.15
C GLY A 22 -3.65 6.98 0.90
N GLY A 23 -2.74 6.05 1.10
CA GLY A 23 -2.97 4.74 1.71
C GLY A 23 -2.38 3.62 0.86
N THR A 24 -2.58 2.38 1.29
CA THR A 24 -2.27 1.18 0.50
C THR A 24 -3.57 0.40 0.30
N TYR A 25 -4.02 0.26 -0.94
CA TYR A 25 -5.21 -0.50 -1.29
C TYR A 25 -4.87 -1.96 -1.56
N PHE A 26 -5.63 -2.88 -0.96
CA PHE A 26 -5.51 -4.32 -1.17
C PHE A 26 -6.78 -4.86 -1.84
N ARG A 27 -6.62 -5.55 -2.97
CA ARG A 27 -7.75 -6.13 -3.73
C ARG A 27 -8.52 -7.17 -2.93
N SER A 28 -7.81 -8.01 -2.18
CA SER A 28 -8.40 -9.06 -1.35
C SER A 28 -9.31 -8.49 -0.25
N LEU A 29 -8.97 -7.32 0.28
CA LEU A 29 -9.76 -6.63 1.31
C LEU A 29 -10.82 -5.68 0.71
N ARG A 30 -10.67 -5.30 -0.56
CA ARG A 30 -11.43 -4.21 -1.20
C ARG A 30 -11.45 -2.95 -0.34
N LYS A 31 -10.29 -2.65 0.25
CA LYS A 31 -10.08 -1.58 1.22
C LYS A 31 -8.71 -0.94 1.07
N THR A 32 -8.68 0.36 1.31
CA THR A 32 -7.47 1.17 1.46
C THR A 32 -7.11 1.25 2.94
N ILE A 33 -5.93 0.77 3.30
CA ILE A 33 -5.39 0.87 4.66
C ILE A 33 -4.60 2.17 4.78
N ARG A 34 -4.94 2.99 5.77
CA ARG A 34 -4.23 4.23 6.09
C ARG A 34 -3.66 4.15 7.50
N LEU A 35 -2.33 4.21 7.56
CA LEU A 35 -1.54 4.15 8.79
C LEU A 35 -1.42 5.54 9.42
N LYS A 36 -1.30 5.57 10.74
CA LYS A 36 -0.80 6.72 11.51
C LYS A 36 0.72 6.67 11.60
N GLN A 37 1.37 7.81 11.82
CA GLN A 37 2.82 7.88 12.02
C GLN A 37 3.27 6.88 13.09
N GLY A 38 4.34 6.14 12.81
CA GLY A 38 4.91 5.12 13.68
C GLY A 38 4.24 3.74 13.57
N GLN A 39 3.10 3.62 12.89
CA GLN A 39 2.52 2.31 12.60
C GLN A 39 3.25 1.62 11.43
N VAL A 40 3.28 0.30 11.50
CA VAL A 40 3.85 -0.58 10.48
C VAL A 40 2.74 -1.45 9.91
N LEU A 41 2.70 -1.55 8.58
CA LEU A 41 1.89 -2.53 7.86
C LEU A 41 2.84 -3.61 7.33
N VAL A 42 2.56 -4.86 7.66
CA VAL A 42 3.27 -6.03 7.15
C VAL A 42 2.30 -6.84 6.31
N HIS A 43 2.71 -7.27 5.13
CA HIS A 43 1.89 -8.13 4.28
C HIS A 43 2.74 -9.08 3.42
N PRO A 44 2.17 -10.23 3.02
CA PRO A 44 2.77 -11.08 2.00
C PRO A 44 2.87 -10.37 0.65
N GLY A 45 3.91 -10.67 -0.12
CA GLY A 45 4.16 -10.07 -1.44
C GLY A 45 3.21 -10.55 -2.52
N GLU A 46 2.52 -11.67 -2.27
CA GLU A 46 1.45 -12.24 -3.09
C GLU A 46 0.16 -11.42 -3.03
N LEU A 47 0.06 -10.41 -2.16
CA LEU A 47 -1.14 -9.59 -2.09
C LEU A 47 -1.12 -8.53 -3.19
N TYR A 48 -2.12 -8.59 -4.08
CA TYR A 48 -2.30 -7.59 -5.13
C TYR A 48 -2.72 -6.24 -4.53
N HIS A 49 -1.87 -5.23 -4.68
CA HIS A 49 -2.05 -3.96 -4.00
C HIS A 49 -1.51 -2.76 -4.80
N LYS A 50 -1.81 -1.55 -4.31
CA LYS A 50 -1.22 -0.30 -4.81
C LYS A 50 -1.20 0.80 -3.76
N GLY A 51 -0.28 1.75 -3.93
CA GLY A 51 -0.41 3.06 -3.31
C GLY A 51 -1.59 3.82 -3.92
N ILE A 52 -2.41 4.45 -3.07
CA ILE A 52 -3.39 5.44 -3.51
C ILE A 52 -2.69 6.80 -3.60
N ASP A 53 -3.05 7.59 -4.60
CA ASP A 53 -2.49 8.92 -4.80
C ASP A 53 -2.83 9.84 -3.62
N ILE A 54 -1.88 10.72 -3.29
CA ILE A 54 -2.13 11.85 -2.39
C ILE A 54 -2.73 13.00 -3.19
N THR A 55 -3.59 13.78 -2.56
CA THR A 55 -4.20 14.97 -3.18
C THR A 55 -3.57 16.27 -2.68
N TYR A 56 -2.84 16.21 -1.56
CA TYR A 56 -2.15 17.36 -0.95
C TYR A 56 -1.02 16.90 -0.04
N GLY A 57 -0.01 17.75 0.15
CA GLY A 57 1.10 17.54 1.09
C GLY A 57 2.16 16.55 0.58
N VAL A 58 2.90 15.93 1.51
CA VAL A 58 3.95 14.94 1.21
C VAL A 58 3.80 13.74 2.14
N ARG A 59 3.65 12.53 1.58
CA ARG A 59 3.52 11.28 2.34
C ARG A 59 4.81 10.45 2.22
N CYS A 60 5.60 10.40 3.30
CA CYS A 60 6.82 9.61 3.39
C CYS A 60 6.57 8.27 4.08
N LEU A 61 7.13 7.21 3.50
CA LEU A 61 7.08 5.83 3.98
C LEU A 61 8.50 5.28 3.98
N LEU A 62 8.82 4.41 4.95
CA LEU A 62 9.94 3.47 4.83
C LEU A 62 9.37 2.13 4.38
N VAL A 63 9.92 1.54 3.32
CA VAL A 63 9.50 0.22 2.81
C VAL A 63 10.71 -0.70 2.80
N CYS A 64 10.49 -1.95 3.18
CA CYS A 64 11.51 -3.00 3.17
C CYS A 64 10.94 -4.29 2.58
N PHE A 65 11.63 -4.77 1.55
CA PHE A 65 11.42 -6.06 0.90
C PHE A 65 12.39 -7.07 1.53
N THR A 66 11.87 -8.10 2.20
CA THR A 66 12.67 -8.86 3.18
C THR A 66 13.46 -10.05 2.64
N ASP A 67 13.22 -10.49 1.41
CA ASP A 67 13.82 -11.71 0.84
C ASP A 67 14.95 -11.48 -0.17
N GLY A 68 15.50 -10.26 -0.23
CA GLY A 68 16.78 -10.02 -0.91
C GLY A 68 16.72 -9.96 -2.44
N MET A 69 15.61 -9.51 -3.03
CA MET A 69 15.43 -9.28 -4.48
C MET A 69 15.31 -10.55 -5.33
N ASP A 70 14.71 -11.62 -4.79
CA ASP A 70 14.32 -12.80 -5.57
C ASP A 70 12.79 -12.99 -5.52
N PRO A 71 12.02 -12.07 -6.16
CA PRO A 71 10.57 -12.12 -6.12
C PRO A 71 10.09 -13.45 -6.68
N LYS A 72 9.40 -14.22 -5.84
CA LYS A 72 8.95 -15.60 -6.18
C LYS A 72 7.77 -15.64 -7.15
N ILE A 73 7.34 -14.48 -7.63
CA ILE A 73 6.12 -14.30 -8.41
C ILE A 73 6.45 -13.36 -9.57
N LEU A 74 5.99 -13.74 -10.76
CA LEU A 74 5.98 -12.83 -11.91
C LEU A 74 4.81 -11.87 -11.73
N ASP A 75 5.09 -10.57 -11.68
CA ASP A 75 4.03 -9.55 -11.68
C ASP A 75 3.43 -9.43 -13.09
N ASP A 76 2.25 -10.00 -13.28
CA ASP A 76 1.45 -9.92 -14.50
C ASP A 76 0.37 -8.82 -14.44
N SER A 77 0.55 -7.87 -13.52
CA SER A 77 -0.39 -6.77 -13.29
C SER A 77 -0.69 -5.97 -14.56
N ARG A 78 -1.98 -5.73 -14.80
CA ARG A 78 -2.45 -4.86 -15.88
C ARG A 78 -3.26 -3.72 -15.30
N GLN A 79 -3.01 -2.51 -15.77
CA GLN A 79 -3.69 -1.30 -15.30
C GLN A 79 -5.20 -1.33 -15.57
N GLU A 80 -5.64 -2.04 -16.61
CA GLU A 80 -7.05 -2.26 -16.93
C GLU A 80 -7.83 -3.07 -15.87
N ASP A 81 -7.12 -3.82 -15.03
CA ASP A 81 -7.73 -4.57 -13.92
C ASP A 81 -7.97 -3.69 -12.67
N ASP A 82 -7.51 -2.43 -12.68
CA ASP A 82 -7.74 -1.46 -11.61
C ASP A 82 -9.15 -0.83 -11.76
N ASP A 83 -9.99 -0.96 -10.73
CA ASP A 83 -11.33 -0.36 -10.69
C ASP A 83 -11.39 0.73 -9.59
N PRO A 84 -11.57 2.01 -9.98
CA PRO A 84 -11.51 3.15 -9.05
C PRO A 84 -12.51 3.08 -7.90
N LYS A 85 -13.64 2.37 -8.08
CA LYS A 85 -14.70 2.35 -7.06
C LYS A 85 -14.25 1.72 -5.74
N TYR A 86 -13.24 0.86 -5.76
CA TYR A 86 -12.74 0.16 -4.58
C TYR A 86 -11.76 0.98 -3.74
N GLU A 87 -11.25 2.10 -4.27
CA GLU A 87 -10.26 2.95 -3.60
C GLU A 87 -10.88 3.82 -2.50
N THR A 88 -12.20 4.02 -2.57
CA THR A 88 -12.97 4.89 -1.67
C THR A 88 -13.22 4.28 -0.28
N ASN A 89 -13.00 2.97 -0.12
CA ASN A 89 -13.25 2.27 1.13
C ASN A 89 -12.02 2.31 2.06
N VAL A 90 -11.87 3.41 2.79
CA VAL A 90 -10.68 3.67 3.62
C VAL A 90 -10.88 3.19 5.06
N LEU A 91 -9.97 2.34 5.54
CA LEU A 91 -9.80 2.02 6.96
C LEU A 91 -8.60 2.80 7.51
N VAL A 92 -8.88 3.69 8.47
CA VAL A 92 -7.84 4.37 9.25
C VAL A 92 -7.56 3.55 10.51
N CYS A 93 -6.31 3.12 10.70
CA CYS A 93 -5.94 2.31 11.86
C CYS A 93 -5.98 3.15 13.16
N GLY A 94 -6.73 2.66 14.14
CA GLY A 94 -6.95 3.29 15.45
C GLY A 94 -5.69 3.39 16.29
#